data_AF-A0A920FWC6-F1
#
_entry.id   AF-A0A920FWC6-F1
#
_cell.length_a   1.000
_cell.length_b   1.000
_cell.length_c   1.000
_cell.angle_alpha   90.00
_cell.angle_beta   90.00
_cell.angle_gamma   90.00
#
_symmetry.space_group_name_H-M   'P 1'
#
loop_
_entity.id
_entity.type
_entity.pdbx_description
1 polymer ?
#
loop_
_entity_poly.entity_id
_entity_poly.type
_entity_poly.pdbx_seq_one_letter_code
_entity_poly.pdbx_strand_id
1 'polypeptide(L)'
;MTVNIENFLSAPDESLILKPNFDDQGHFTNLYIAWGEANVGVISKGNEILKPKISAIYDDSLINPDQGDQILKKIEAWFHNTFLQKIDLSNVLEKYNSTPEERSFIFKLIENQYNFYQLNILDEFKQIEENKRKEIHSLNFRLGKNVIFNSELIRPELMKLKFYLWNIFYSQNFNIDFYIPKDGNATLNAQPSLNLDLITFLGFIFQNNLLIRIDIFNEFEKQLFKRENRGPFSLPMDLSNLLGIKKEKLIEILNDRSYLIQEIEENDLLISKKIIVNKKPTSKKVKKPLEKKNKKDKKSLPKKLFNNPFDQLKDINAK
;
A
#
# COMPACT_ATOMS: atom_id res chain seq x y z
N MET A 1 -43.24 -0.58 -3.67
CA MET A 1 -43.43 0.85 -3.33
C MET A 1 -43.23 1.64 -4.60
N THR A 2 -44.26 2.35 -5.04
CA THR A 2 -44.21 3.20 -6.23
C THR A 2 -43.44 4.48 -5.90
N VAL A 3 -42.28 4.64 -6.53
CA VAL A 3 -41.48 5.86 -6.44
C VAL A 3 -42.25 6.98 -7.14
N ASN A 4 -42.55 8.07 -6.42
CA ASN A 4 -43.07 9.28 -7.08
C ASN A 4 -41.93 9.88 -7.91
N ILE A 5 -42.06 9.84 -9.23
CA ILE A 5 -40.98 10.23 -10.16
C ILE A 5 -40.63 11.70 -10.02
N GLU A 6 -41.62 12.59 -9.90
CA GLU A 6 -41.36 14.03 -9.78
C GLU A 6 -40.56 14.33 -8.51
N ASN A 7 -40.93 13.68 -7.39
CA ASN A 7 -40.18 13.77 -6.15
C ASN A 7 -38.77 13.19 -6.28
N PHE A 8 -38.61 12.07 -6.99
CA PHE A 8 -37.30 11.46 -7.21
C PHE A 8 -36.40 12.33 -8.09
N LEU A 9 -36.92 12.84 -9.20
CA LEU A 9 -36.14 13.66 -10.13
C LEU A 9 -35.69 14.97 -9.49
N SER A 10 -36.56 15.56 -8.66
CA SER A 10 -36.24 16.77 -7.87
C SER A 10 -35.42 16.49 -6.60
N ALA A 11 -35.27 15.23 -6.19
CA ALA A 11 -34.51 14.90 -4.99
C ALA A 11 -33.03 15.25 -5.14
N PRO A 12 -32.38 15.72 -4.07
CA PRO A 12 -30.94 15.97 -4.08
C PRO A 12 -30.14 14.68 -4.28
N ASP A 13 -28.98 14.79 -4.90
CA ASP A 13 -28.07 13.67 -5.19
C ASP A 13 -27.59 12.98 -3.90
N GLU A 14 -27.51 13.72 -2.79
CA GLU A 14 -27.17 13.20 -1.46
C GLU A 14 -28.22 12.25 -0.88
N SER A 15 -29.43 12.21 -1.45
CA SER A 15 -30.48 11.25 -1.05
C SER A 15 -30.31 9.86 -1.67
N LEU A 16 -29.42 9.72 -2.64
CA LEU A 16 -29.08 8.45 -3.28
C LEU A 16 -27.96 7.75 -2.52
N ILE A 17 -28.09 6.44 -2.36
CA ILE A 17 -27.06 5.60 -1.74
C ILE A 17 -26.81 4.33 -2.54
N LEU A 18 -25.59 3.79 -2.44
CA LEU A 18 -25.31 2.43 -2.88
C LEU A 18 -25.80 1.44 -1.83
N LYS A 19 -26.60 0.47 -2.28
CA LYS A 19 -27.19 -0.59 -1.45
C LYS A 19 -26.69 -1.95 -1.93
N PRO A 20 -25.55 -2.46 -1.39
CA PRO A 20 -25.09 -3.80 -1.68
C PRO A 20 -26.04 -4.84 -1.04
N ASN A 21 -26.21 -5.97 -1.70
CA ASN A 21 -26.96 -7.10 -1.20
C ASN A 21 -26.05 -8.31 -1.00
N PHE A 22 -26.32 -9.08 0.05
CA PHE A 22 -25.53 -10.27 0.42
C PHE A 22 -26.47 -11.45 0.68
N ASP A 23 -25.96 -12.67 0.52
CA ASP A 23 -26.66 -13.86 0.97
C ASP A 23 -26.50 -14.08 2.49
N ASP A 24 -27.15 -15.11 3.03
CA ASP A 24 -27.10 -15.46 4.46
C ASP A 24 -25.68 -15.81 4.97
N GLN A 25 -24.73 -16.07 4.05
CA GLN A 25 -23.34 -16.38 4.34
C GLN A 25 -22.41 -15.17 4.15
N GLY A 26 -22.95 -13.99 3.82
CA GLY A 26 -22.20 -12.76 3.62
C GLY A 26 -21.52 -12.65 2.24
N HIS A 27 -21.86 -13.53 1.29
CA HIS A 27 -21.37 -13.43 -0.08
C HIS A 27 -22.11 -12.34 -0.83
N PHE A 28 -21.36 -11.52 -1.58
CA PHE A 28 -21.95 -10.47 -2.39
C PHE A 28 -22.85 -11.05 -3.49
N THR A 29 -24.03 -10.45 -3.69
CA THR A 29 -24.98 -10.87 -4.73
C THR A 29 -25.22 -9.80 -5.78
N ASN A 30 -25.65 -8.60 -5.37
CA ASN A 30 -26.02 -7.50 -6.26
C ASN A 30 -25.66 -6.15 -5.64
N LEU A 31 -25.56 -5.13 -6.50
CA LEU A 31 -25.40 -3.74 -6.08
C LEU A 31 -26.51 -2.89 -6.67
N TYR A 32 -27.29 -2.27 -5.79
CA TYR A 32 -28.40 -1.39 -6.17
C TYR A 32 -28.06 0.07 -5.90
N ILE A 33 -28.76 0.95 -6.60
CA ILE A 33 -28.88 2.36 -6.28
C ILE A 33 -30.23 2.53 -5.61
N ALA A 34 -30.24 3.05 -4.39
CA ALA A 34 -31.46 3.21 -3.60
C ALA A 34 -31.75 4.69 -3.34
N TRP A 35 -33.04 5.00 -3.31
CA TRP A 35 -33.60 6.27 -2.84
C TRP A 35 -34.55 5.97 -1.69
N GLY A 36 -34.12 6.29 -0.47
CA GLY A 36 -34.75 5.75 0.74
C GLY A 36 -34.72 4.22 0.73
N GLU A 37 -35.89 3.60 0.88
CA GLU A 37 -36.02 2.13 0.86
C GLU A 37 -36.16 1.53 -0.54
N ALA A 38 -36.44 2.35 -1.55
CA ALA A 38 -36.72 1.87 -2.90
C ALA A 38 -35.43 1.74 -3.72
N ASN A 39 -35.24 0.59 -4.37
CA ASN A 39 -34.20 0.42 -5.38
C ASN A 39 -34.66 1.10 -6.68
N VAL A 40 -33.92 2.11 -7.13
CA VAL A 40 -34.19 2.89 -8.34
C VAL A 40 -33.24 2.54 -9.48
N GLY A 41 -32.18 1.78 -9.19
CA GLY A 41 -31.26 1.27 -10.20
C GLY A 41 -30.52 0.03 -9.75
N VAL A 42 -29.97 -0.70 -10.72
CA VAL A 42 -29.07 -1.84 -10.53
C VAL A 42 -27.79 -1.64 -11.31
N ILE A 43 -26.68 -2.06 -10.71
CA ILE A 43 -25.36 -2.04 -11.33
C ILE A 43 -25.03 -3.45 -11.80
N SER A 44 -24.68 -3.58 -13.07
CA SER A 44 -24.40 -4.85 -13.75
C SER A 44 -23.09 -4.78 -14.53
N LYS A 45 -22.63 -5.92 -15.04
CA LYS A 45 -21.39 -6.03 -15.79
C LYS A 45 -21.40 -5.10 -17.01
N GLY A 46 -20.43 -4.20 -17.07
CA GLY A 46 -20.13 -3.38 -18.24
C GLY A 46 -18.92 -3.89 -19.02
N ASN A 47 -18.37 -3.03 -19.88
CA ASN A 47 -17.25 -3.40 -20.77
C ASN A 47 -15.90 -3.42 -20.04
N GLU A 48 -15.75 -2.61 -18.99
CA GLU A 48 -14.56 -2.54 -18.15
C GLU A 48 -14.97 -2.55 -16.67
N ILE A 49 -14.07 -2.96 -15.78
CA ILE A 49 -14.34 -3.08 -14.35
C ILE A 49 -14.77 -1.76 -13.70
N LEU A 50 -14.19 -0.63 -14.12
CA LEU A 50 -14.54 0.72 -13.65
C LEU A 50 -15.61 1.41 -14.52
N LYS A 51 -16.20 0.71 -15.49
CA LYS A 51 -17.27 1.22 -16.36
C LYS A 51 -18.45 0.25 -16.33
N PRO A 52 -19.13 0.08 -15.18
CA PRO A 52 -20.26 -0.83 -15.07
C PRO A 52 -21.46 -0.32 -15.87
N LYS A 53 -22.38 -1.22 -16.21
CA LYS A 53 -23.66 -0.86 -16.82
C LYS A 53 -24.67 -0.56 -15.72
N ILE A 54 -25.29 0.60 -15.77
CA ILE A 54 -26.38 0.99 -14.89
C ILE A 54 -27.71 0.77 -15.61
N SER A 55 -28.72 0.30 -14.90
CA SER A 55 -30.07 0.18 -15.44
C SER A 55 -31.06 0.68 -14.39
N ALA A 56 -32.01 1.50 -14.82
CA ALA A 56 -33.07 1.99 -13.95
C ALA A 56 -34.04 0.86 -13.61
N ILE A 57 -34.56 0.89 -12.38
CA ILE A 57 -35.60 -0.02 -11.91
C ILE A 57 -36.88 0.80 -11.75
N TYR A 58 -37.90 0.46 -12.53
CA TYR A 58 -39.21 1.08 -12.46
C TYR A 58 -40.29 0.10 -12.94
N ASP A 59 -41.56 0.46 -12.74
CA ASP A 59 -42.72 -0.30 -13.22
C ASP A 59 -43.12 0.20 -14.62
N ASP A 60 -42.90 -0.62 -15.65
CA ASP A 60 -43.23 -0.31 -17.05
C ASP A 60 -44.72 0.00 -17.28
N SER A 61 -45.60 -0.43 -16.37
CA SER A 61 -47.04 -0.13 -16.46
C SER A 61 -47.40 1.28 -15.97
N LEU A 62 -46.51 1.91 -15.20
CA LEU A 62 -46.74 3.20 -14.54
C LEU A 62 -45.83 4.31 -15.07
N ILE A 63 -44.69 3.95 -15.66
CA ILE A 63 -43.66 4.89 -16.10
C ILE A 63 -43.58 4.87 -17.62
N ASN A 64 -43.65 6.06 -18.24
CA ASN A 64 -43.45 6.16 -19.68
C ASN A 64 -41.94 6.14 -20.03
N PRO A 65 -41.58 5.84 -21.30
CA PRO A 65 -40.17 5.72 -21.68
C PRO A 65 -39.32 6.98 -21.41
N ASP A 66 -39.88 8.18 -21.59
CA ASP A 66 -39.17 9.43 -21.34
C ASP A 66 -38.83 9.63 -19.86
N GLN A 67 -39.76 9.30 -18.96
CA GLN A 67 -39.52 9.31 -17.52
C GLN A 67 -38.49 8.25 -17.12
N GLY A 68 -38.53 7.06 -17.73
CA GLY A 68 -37.52 6.02 -17.54
C GLY A 68 -36.11 6.49 -17.91
N ASP A 69 -35.97 7.19 -19.04
CA ASP A 69 -34.72 7.78 -19.50
C ASP A 69 -34.23 8.90 -18.56
N GLN A 70 -35.14 9.71 -18.02
CA GLN A 70 -34.79 10.75 -17.03
C GLN A 70 -34.26 10.13 -15.73
N ILE A 71 -34.89 9.05 -15.24
CA ILE A 71 -34.42 8.30 -14.07
C ILE A 71 -33.02 7.75 -14.33
N LEU A 72 -32.83 7.07 -15.48
CA LEU A 72 -31.53 6.49 -15.85
C LEU A 72 -30.43 7.56 -15.91
N LYS A 73 -30.67 8.67 -16.61
CA LYS A 73 -29.71 9.79 -16.70
C LYS A 73 -29.32 10.33 -15.33
N LYS A 74 -30.29 10.49 -14.43
CA LYS A 74 -30.04 10.98 -13.06
C LYS A 74 -29.13 10.03 -12.28
N ILE A 75 -29.45 8.72 -12.26
CA ILE A 75 -28.65 7.75 -11.50
C ILE A 75 -27.27 7.51 -12.12
N GLU A 76 -27.14 7.58 -13.45
CA GLU A 76 -25.86 7.49 -14.15
C GLU A 76 -24.98 8.68 -13.83
N ALA A 77 -25.53 9.91 -13.93
CA ALA A 77 -24.81 11.12 -13.59
C ALA A 77 -24.35 11.12 -12.12
N TRP A 78 -25.25 10.75 -11.20
CA TRP A 78 -24.93 10.62 -9.79
C TRP A 78 -23.81 9.61 -9.55
N PHE A 79 -23.89 8.40 -10.10
CA PHE A 79 -22.87 7.37 -9.88
C PHE A 79 -21.52 7.80 -10.47
N HIS A 80 -21.54 8.42 -11.65
CA HIS A 80 -20.34 8.91 -12.30
C HIS A 80 -19.64 10.00 -11.47
N ASN A 81 -20.38 11.02 -11.05
CA ASN A 81 -19.85 12.17 -10.30
C ASN A 81 -19.44 11.79 -8.86
N THR A 82 -20.22 10.92 -8.21
CA THR A 82 -19.97 10.54 -6.81
C THR A 82 -18.80 9.57 -6.70
N PHE A 83 -18.65 8.66 -7.66
CA PHE A 83 -17.73 7.53 -7.55
C PHE A 83 -16.75 7.38 -8.71
N LEU A 84 -17.23 7.27 -9.97
CA LEU A 84 -16.34 6.91 -11.08
C LEU A 84 -15.20 7.90 -11.29
N GLN A 85 -15.48 9.20 -11.22
CA GLN A 85 -14.45 10.24 -11.32
C GLN A 85 -13.37 10.15 -10.22
N LYS A 86 -13.68 9.52 -9.09
CA LYS A 86 -12.74 9.33 -7.98
C LYS A 86 -11.91 8.05 -8.12
N ILE A 87 -12.48 6.99 -8.72
CA ILE A 87 -11.84 5.67 -8.81
C ILE A 87 -11.12 5.41 -10.13
N ASP A 88 -11.54 6.03 -11.23
CA ASP A 88 -10.89 5.95 -12.54
C ASP A 88 -10.12 7.24 -12.82
N LEU A 89 -8.80 7.15 -12.73
CA LEU A 89 -7.88 8.26 -12.95
C LEU A 89 -7.21 8.20 -14.33
N SER A 90 -7.58 7.23 -15.18
CA SER A 90 -6.94 6.96 -16.47
C SER A 90 -6.88 8.22 -17.35
N ASN A 91 -8.03 8.83 -17.62
CA ASN A 91 -8.13 10.05 -18.45
C ASN A 91 -7.26 11.20 -17.91
N VAL A 92 -7.19 11.37 -16.59
CA VAL A 92 -6.39 12.43 -15.96
C VAL A 92 -4.90 12.10 -16.06
N LEU A 93 -4.53 10.83 -16.05
CA LEU A 93 -3.15 10.36 -16.13
C LEU A 93 -2.63 10.29 -17.57
N GLU A 94 -3.47 10.00 -18.55
CA GLU A 94 -3.09 9.88 -19.98
C GLU A 94 -2.45 11.15 -20.56
N LYS A 95 -2.69 12.31 -19.94
CA LYS A 95 -2.03 13.57 -20.31
C LYS A 95 -0.52 13.59 -20.02
N TYR A 96 -0.02 12.70 -19.16
CA TYR A 96 1.40 12.55 -18.86
C TYR A 96 2.04 11.57 -19.84
N ASN A 97 2.28 12.03 -21.07
CA ASN A 97 2.76 11.19 -22.16
C ASN A 97 3.86 11.83 -23.01
N SER A 98 4.53 12.86 -22.48
CA SER A 98 5.45 13.70 -23.24
C SER A 98 6.79 13.01 -23.51
N THR A 99 7.21 12.10 -22.61
CA THR A 99 8.44 11.32 -22.73
C THR A 99 8.17 9.81 -22.71
N PRO A 100 9.11 8.96 -23.20
CA PRO A 100 9.02 7.50 -23.03
C PRO A 100 8.88 7.05 -21.57
N GLU A 101 9.57 7.71 -20.65
CA GLU A 101 9.57 7.41 -19.21
C GLU A 101 8.20 7.69 -18.60
N GLU A 102 7.59 8.85 -18.93
CA GLU A 102 6.22 9.17 -18.52
C GLU A 102 5.23 8.12 -19.02
N ARG A 103 5.25 7.82 -20.33
CA ARG A 103 4.33 6.84 -20.93
C ARG A 103 4.46 5.46 -20.27
N SER A 104 5.68 5.00 -20.07
CA SER A 104 5.95 3.70 -19.43
C SER A 104 5.44 3.67 -17.99
N PHE A 105 5.73 4.71 -17.20
CA PHE A 105 5.30 4.81 -15.81
C PHE A 105 3.77 4.89 -15.68
N ILE A 106 3.13 5.71 -16.52
CA ILE A 106 1.67 5.93 -16.48
C ILE A 106 0.92 4.71 -16.96
N PHE A 107 1.37 4.07 -18.04
CA PHE A 107 0.80 2.81 -18.51
C PHE A 107 0.80 1.77 -17.39
N LYS A 108 1.96 1.58 -16.76
CA LYS A 108 2.12 0.69 -15.61
C LYS A 108 1.20 1.06 -14.44
N LEU A 109 1.06 2.35 -14.14
CA LEU A 109 0.21 2.85 -13.07
C LEU A 109 -1.28 2.53 -13.31
N ILE A 110 -1.74 2.68 -14.55
CA ILE A 110 -3.11 2.37 -14.97
C ILE A 110 -3.34 0.85 -14.98
N GLU A 111 -2.44 0.08 -15.59
CA GLU A 111 -2.54 -1.39 -15.68
C GLU A 111 -2.63 -2.04 -14.29
N ASN A 112 -1.81 -1.56 -13.34
CA ASN A 112 -1.81 -2.04 -11.97
C ASN A 112 -2.87 -1.35 -11.09
N GLN A 113 -3.86 -0.67 -11.69
CA GLN A 113 -5.02 -0.12 -10.99
C GLN A 113 -4.63 0.79 -9.81
N TYR A 114 -3.59 1.59 -10.04
CA TYR A 114 -3.09 2.67 -9.19
C TYR A 114 -2.41 2.26 -7.87
N ASN A 115 -2.52 0.99 -7.44
CA ASN A 115 -1.99 0.52 -6.16
C ASN A 115 -1.21 -0.79 -6.34
N PHE A 116 0.11 -0.73 -6.20
CA PHE A 116 0.94 -1.94 -6.35
C PHE A 116 2.30 -1.83 -5.70
N TYR A 117 2.88 -3.00 -5.47
CA TYR A 117 4.28 -3.16 -5.07
C TYR A 117 5.13 -3.43 -6.31
N GLN A 118 6.22 -2.68 -6.45
CA GLN A 118 7.25 -2.96 -7.44
C GLN A 118 8.60 -2.44 -6.92
N LEU A 119 9.61 -3.29 -7.02
CA LEU A 119 10.98 -2.93 -6.64
C LEU A 119 11.46 -1.69 -7.42
N ASN A 120 12.03 -0.74 -6.70
CA ASN A 120 12.64 0.48 -7.26
C ASN A 120 11.67 1.40 -8.04
N ILE A 121 10.35 1.29 -7.83
CA ILE A 121 9.36 2.16 -8.48
C ILE A 121 9.63 3.65 -8.23
N LEU A 122 10.23 3.99 -7.08
CA LEU A 122 10.62 5.36 -6.77
C LEU A 122 11.69 5.90 -7.72
N ASP A 123 12.62 5.06 -8.16
CA ASP A 123 13.70 5.48 -9.05
C ASP A 123 13.20 5.64 -10.48
N GLU A 124 12.23 4.83 -10.91
CA GLU A 124 11.50 5.07 -12.16
C GLU A 124 10.73 6.38 -12.11
N PHE A 125 9.98 6.63 -11.02
CA PHE A 125 9.25 7.89 -10.86
C PHE A 125 10.17 9.11 -10.91
N LYS A 126 11.39 9.01 -10.37
CA LYS A 126 12.40 10.10 -10.43
C LYS A 126 12.90 10.42 -11.84
N GLN A 127 12.62 9.60 -12.84
CA GLN A 127 12.96 9.90 -14.24
C GLN A 127 11.98 10.90 -14.88
N ILE A 128 10.78 11.03 -14.33
CA ILE A 128 9.79 12.04 -14.73
C ILE A 128 10.22 13.42 -14.21
N GLU A 129 9.97 14.47 -14.99
CA GLU A 129 10.27 15.85 -14.61
C GLU A 129 9.61 16.27 -13.28
N GLU A 130 10.30 17.08 -12.48
CA GLU A 130 9.85 17.43 -11.14
C GLU A 130 8.46 18.10 -11.11
N ASN A 131 8.17 18.98 -12.08
CA ASN A 131 6.86 19.64 -12.17
C ASN A 131 5.74 18.61 -12.39
N LYS A 132 5.94 17.65 -13.28
CA LYS A 132 4.98 16.57 -13.55
C LYS A 132 4.81 15.63 -12.37
N ARG A 133 5.90 15.31 -11.65
CA ARG A 133 5.82 14.56 -10.39
C ARG A 133 4.98 15.27 -9.33
N LYS A 134 5.11 16.60 -9.21
CA LYS A 134 4.28 17.40 -8.27
C LYS A 134 2.80 17.35 -8.65
N GLU A 135 2.48 17.41 -9.94
CA GLU A 135 1.11 17.25 -10.40
C GLU A 135 0.57 15.83 -10.12
N ILE A 136 1.36 14.78 -10.35
CA ILE A 136 0.93 13.40 -10.01
C ILE A 136 0.70 13.26 -8.49
N HIS A 137 1.54 13.87 -7.66
CA HIS A 137 1.33 13.89 -6.21
C HIS A 137 0.08 14.66 -5.77
N SER A 138 -0.33 15.69 -6.51
CA SER A 138 -1.57 16.44 -6.22
C SER A 138 -2.83 15.64 -6.54
N LEU A 139 -2.71 14.59 -7.38
CA LEU A 139 -3.75 13.58 -7.62
C LEU A 139 -3.82 12.50 -6.53
N ASN A 140 -3.26 12.75 -5.33
CA ASN A 140 -3.24 11.84 -4.18
C ASN A 140 -2.36 10.58 -4.33
N PHE A 141 -1.49 10.54 -5.33
CA PHE A 141 -0.48 9.49 -5.40
C PHE A 141 0.62 9.68 -4.34
N ARG A 142 0.98 8.57 -3.71
CA ARG A 142 2.03 8.44 -2.70
C ARG A 142 2.98 7.35 -3.14
N LEU A 143 4.27 7.60 -2.93
CA LEU A 143 5.33 6.67 -3.29
C LEU A 143 6.16 6.31 -2.07
N GLY A 144 6.36 5.01 -1.88
CA GLY A 144 7.42 4.44 -1.07
C GLY A 144 8.61 4.03 -1.93
N LYS A 145 9.57 3.34 -1.32
CA LYS A 145 10.72 2.78 -2.05
C LYS A 145 10.29 1.79 -3.14
N ASN A 146 9.37 0.90 -2.77
CA ASN A 146 8.91 -0.21 -3.61
C ASN A 146 7.38 -0.27 -3.76
N VAL A 147 6.67 0.82 -3.42
CA VAL A 147 5.22 0.86 -3.48
C VAL A 147 4.76 2.18 -4.04
N ILE A 148 3.65 2.14 -4.77
CA ILE A 148 2.90 3.31 -5.18
C ILE A 148 1.42 3.02 -4.94
N PHE A 149 0.71 4.03 -4.43
CA PHE A 149 -0.70 3.94 -4.15
C PHE A 149 -1.37 5.31 -4.22
N ASN A 150 -2.69 5.32 -4.43
CA ASN A 150 -3.50 6.51 -4.31
C ASN A 150 -4.22 6.51 -2.95
N SER A 151 -4.00 7.55 -2.14
CA SER A 151 -4.53 7.59 -0.78
C SER A 151 -6.06 7.70 -0.70
N GLU A 152 -6.73 8.18 -1.76
CA GLU A 152 -8.20 8.21 -1.80
C GLU A 152 -8.77 6.82 -2.07
N LEU A 153 -8.17 6.06 -2.99
CA LEU A 153 -8.67 4.75 -3.42
C LEU A 153 -8.63 3.67 -2.34
N ILE A 154 -7.84 3.88 -1.29
CA ILE A 154 -7.72 2.98 -0.14
C ILE A 154 -8.64 3.38 1.03
N ARG A 155 -9.47 4.42 0.86
CA ARG A 155 -10.51 4.75 1.84
C ARG A 155 -11.58 3.65 1.86
N PRO A 156 -12.16 3.30 3.02
CA PRO A 156 -13.11 2.19 3.13
C PRO A 156 -14.28 2.27 2.15
N GLU A 157 -14.83 3.45 1.91
CA GLU A 157 -15.95 3.66 0.99
C GLU A 157 -15.61 3.25 -0.45
N LEU A 158 -14.52 3.81 -1.02
CA LEU A 158 -14.10 3.50 -2.39
C LEU A 158 -13.58 2.07 -2.52
N MET A 159 -12.92 1.55 -1.47
CA MET A 159 -12.46 0.17 -1.42
C MET A 159 -13.64 -0.82 -1.48
N LYS A 160 -14.72 -0.59 -0.72
CA LYS A 160 -15.94 -1.39 -0.78
C LYS A 160 -16.59 -1.32 -2.16
N LEU A 161 -16.68 -0.14 -2.76
CA LEU A 161 -17.18 0.00 -4.13
C LEU A 161 -16.34 -0.81 -5.12
N LYS A 162 -15.01 -0.68 -5.09
CA LYS A 162 -14.10 -1.46 -5.94
C LYS A 162 -14.33 -2.97 -5.77
N PHE A 163 -14.48 -3.44 -4.53
CA PHE A 163 -14.82 -4.84 -4.26
C PHE A 163 -16.12 -5.27 -4.95
N TYR A 164 -17.19 -4.46 -4.88
CA TYR A 164 -18.45 -4.79 -5.55
C TYR A 164 -18.31 -4.79 -7.07
N LEU A 165 -17.64 -3.78 -7.65
CA LEU A 165 -17.41 -3.71 -9.10
C LEU A 165 -16.59 -4.89 -9.62
N TRP A 166 -15.60 -5.35 -8.85
CA TRP A 166 -14.85 -6.56 -9.19
C TRP A 166 -15.76 -7.79 -9.25
N ASN A 167 -16.57 -8.01 -8.22
CA ASN A 167 -17.48 -9.13 -8.16
C ASN A 167 -18.48 -9.11 -9.33
N ILE A 168 -19.04 -7.93 -9.64
CA ILE A 168 -19.96 -7.74 -10.77
C ILE A 168 -19.27 -8.06 -12.11
N PHE A 169 -18.06 -7.54 -12.34
CA PHE A 169 -17.35 -7.68 -13.61
C PHE A 169 -16.89 -9.11 -13.88
N TYR A 170 -16.36 -9.79 -12.86
CA TYR A 170 -15.87 -11.17 -12.96
C TYR A 170 -16.92 -12.22 -12.61
N SER A 171 -18.16 -11.81 -12.34
CA SER A 171 -19.28 -12.68 -11.95
C SER A 171 -18.91 -13.59 -10.77
N GLN A 172 -18.33 -12.98 -9.74
CA GLN A 172 -17.95 -13.63 -8.48
C GLN A 172 -18.90 -13.19 -7.36
N ASN A 173 -18.89 -13.96 -6.27
CA ASN A 173 -19.70 -13.73 -5.08
C ASN A 173 -18.83 -13.78 -3.82
N PHE A 174 -17.69 -13.09 -3.82
CA PHE A 174 -16.80 -13.11 -2.67
C PHE A 174 -17.47 -12.51 -1.42
N ASN A 175 -17.05 -12.99 -0.26
CA ASN A 175 -17.40 -12.40 1.02
C ASN A 175 -16.45 -11.23 1.32
N ILE A 176 -17.02 -10.06 1.62
CA ILE A 176 -16.27 -8.82 1.82
C ILE A 176 -15.33 -8.87 3.04
N ASP A 177 -15.71 -9.60 4.09
CA ASP A 177 -14.93 -9.72 5.33
C ASP A 177 -13.61 -10.49 5.13
N PHE A 178 -13.48 -11.22 4.00
CA PHE A 178 -12.26 -11.94 3.65
C PHE A 178 -11.23 -11.07 2.92
N TYR A 179 -11.63 -9.88 2.46
CA TYR A 179 -10.79 -9.00 1.65
C TYR A 179 -10.60 -7.61 2.27
N ILE A 180 -11.61 -7.12 3.00
CA ILE A 180 -11.60 -5.77 3.58
C ILE A 180 -11.72 -5.90 5.10
N PRO A 181 -10.78 -5.34 5.88
CA PRO A 181 -10.86 -5.38 7.33
C PRO A 181 -11.99 -4.47 7.84
N LYS A 182 -12.54 -4.78 9.02
CA LYS A 182 -13.53 -3.92 9.70
C LYS A 182 -12.96 -2.52 9.96
N ASP A 183 -13.85 -1.53 10.04
CA ASP A 183 -13.48 -0.13 10.18
C ASP A 183 -12.48 0.09 11.34
N GLY A 184 -11.44 0.89 11.08
CA GLY A 184 -10.34 1.15 12.00
C GLY A 184 -9.15 0.20 11.88
N ASN A 185 -9.32 -0.98 11.27
CA ASN A 185 -8.22 -1.92 11.01
C ASN A 185 -7.65 -1.73 9.60
N ALA A 186 -6.38 -2.11 9.43
CA ALA A 186 -5.68 -2.07 8.14
C ALA A 186 -5.03 -3.40 7.74
N THR A 187 -5.16 -4.41 8.60
CA THR A 187 -4.59 -5.74 8.38
C THR A 187 -5.66 -6.80 8.64
N LEU A 188 -5.65 -7.88 7.86
CA LEU A 188 -6.42 -9.09 8.14
C LEU A 188 -5.56 -10.34 8.00
N ASN A 189 -5.95 -11.41 8.70
CA ASN A 189 -5.42 -12.74 8.43
C ASN A 189 -6.00 -13.21 7.10
N ALA A 190 -5.12 -13.65 6.20
CA ALA A 190 -5.53 -14.16 4.91
C ALA A 190 -6.32 -15.47 5.08
N GLN A 191 -7.46 -15.54 4.38
CA GLN A 191 -8.22 -16.78 4.25
C GLN A 191 -7.59 -17.70 3.20
N PRO A 192 -7.88 -19.01 3.23
CA PRO A 192 -7.55 -19.89 2.12
C PRO A 192 -8.20 -19.40 0.82
N SER A 193 -7.52 -19.58 -0.31
CA SER A 193 -8.08 -19.36 -1.66
C SER A 193 -8.49 -17.93 -2.00
N LEU A 194 -7.80 -16.91 -1.46
CA LEU A 194 -8.01 -15.53 -1.88
C LEU A 194 -7.50 -15.26 -3.31
N ASN A 195 -8.23 -14.41 -4.02
CA ASN A 195 -7.83 -13.91 -5.34
C ASN A 195 -6.78 -12.79 -5.18
N LEU A 196 -5.54 -13.05 -5.62
CA LEU A 196 -4.41 -12.12 -5.51
C LEU A 196 -4.57 -10.84 -6.35
N ASP A 197 -5.23 -10.93 -7.49
CA ASP A 197 -5.48 -9.76 -8.35
C ASP A 197 -6.50 -8.82 -7.69
N LEU A 198 -7.53 -9.36 -7.03
CA LEU A 198 -8.46 -8.58 -6.23
C LEU A 198 -7.77 -7.94 -5.02
N ILE A 199 -6.88 -8.66 -4.34
CA ILE A 199 -6.09 -8.11 -3.22
C ILE A 199 -5.31 -6.87 -3.67
N THR A 200 -4.59 -6.99 -4.79
CA THR A 200 -3.83 -5.88 -5.38
C THR A 200 -4.77 -4.76 -5.80
N PHE A 201 -5.87 -5.09 -6.47
CA PHE A 201 -6.89 -4.12 -6.90
C PHE A 201 -7.44 -3.30 -5.74
N LEU A 202 -7.66 -3.90 -4.56
CA LEU A 202 -8.13 -3.21 -3.36
C LEU A 202 -7.04 -2.42 -2.61
N GLY A 203 -5.78 -2.51 -3.05
CA GLY A 203 -4.66 -1.81 -2.43
C GLY A 203 -4.13 -2.51 -1.18
N PHE A 204 -4.07 -3.85 -1.19
CA PHE A 204 -3.44 -4.65 -0.15
C PHE A 204 -2.18 -5.34 -0.65
N ILE A 205 -1.28 -5.61 0.29
CA ILE A 205 -0.11 -6.48 0.13
C ILE A 205 -0.38 -7.78 0.86
N PHE A 206 -0.23 -8.91 0.16
CA PHE A 206 -0.26 -10.23 0.77
C PHE A 206 1.16 -10.64 1.20
N GLN A 207 1.40 -10.74 2.50
CA GLN A 207 2.69 -11.16 3.05
C GLN A 207 2.52 -11.87 4.39
N ASN A 208 3.27 -12.94 4.65
CA ASN A 208 3.25 -13.68 5.93
C ASN A 208 1.84 -14.13 6.36
N ASN A 209 0.99 -14.54 5.42
CA ASN A 209 -0.44 -14.86 5.62
C ASN A 209 -1.28 -13.69 6.16
N LEU A 210 -0.87 -12.45 5.90
CA LEU A 210 -1.61 -11.24 6.21
C LEU A 210 -1.92 -10.49 4.91
N LEU A 211 -3.11 -9.89 4.84
CA LEU A 211 -3.36 -8.80 3.90
C LEU A 211 -3.17 -7.50 4.66
N ILE A 212 -2.22 -6.68 4.24
CA ILE A 212 -1.85 -5.42 4.87
C ILE A 212 -2.14 -4.29 3.88
N ARG A 213 -2.93 -3.29 4.29
CA ARG A 213 -3.23 -2.15 3.43
C ARG A 213 -1.93 -1.44 3.03
N ILE A 214 -1.82 -1.08 1.75
CA ILE A 214 -0.54 -0.68 1.14
C ILE A 214 0.09 0.57 1.77
N ASP A 215 -0.72 1.50 2.29
CA ASP A 215 -0.26 2.67 3.04
C ASP A 215 0.40 2.29 4.37
N ILE A 216 -0.22 1.36 5.10
CA ILE A 216 0.29 0.87 6.38
C ILE A 216 1.54 0.01 6.15
N PHE A 217 1.53 -0.82 5.11
CA PHE A 217 2.73 -1.54 4.68
C PHE A 217 3.88 -0.60 4.35
N ASN A 218 3.62 0.49 3.60
CA ASN A 218 4.64 1.49 3.28
C ASN A 218 5.23 2.15 4.53
N GLU A 219 4.39 2.56 5.49
CA GLU A 219 4.87 3.16 6.73
C GLU A 219 5.65 2.16 7.59
N PHE A 220 5.23 0.88 7.62
CA PHE A 220 5.98 -0.20 8.25
C PHE A 220 7.39 -0.34 7.64
N GLU A 221 7.49 -0.47 6.31
CA GLU A 221 8.78 -0.58 5.59
C GLU A 221 9.70 0.60 5.89
N LYS A 222 9.16 1.83 5.79
CA LYS A 222 9.90 3.06 6.01
C LYS A 222 10.45 3.17 7.42
N GLN A 223 9.66 2.80 8.42
CA GLN A 223 10.06 2.84 9.82
C GLN A 223 11.08 1.75 10.15
N LEU A 224 10.89 0.54 9.62
CA LEU A 224 11.83 -0.56 9.80
C LEU A 224 13.19 -0.23 9.15
N PHE A 225 13.18 0.31 7.93
CA PHE A 225 14.39 0.72 7.22
C PHE A 225 15.19 1.80 7.97
N LYS A 226 14.52 2.78 8.59
CA LYS A 226 15.18 3.81 9.41
C LYS A 226 15.91 3.20 10.62
N ARG A 227 15.32 2.18 11.25
CA ARG A 227 15.93 1.49 12.40
C ARG A 227 17.12 0.66 11.96
N GLU A 228 16.97 -0.12 10.89
CA GLU A 228 18.04 -0.93 10.31
C GLU A 228 19.30 -0.12 10.01
N ASN A 229 19.15 1.08 9.43
CA ASN A 229 20.28 1.94 9.09
C ASN A 229 21.01 2.55 10.31
N ARG A 230 20.40 2.54 11.50
CA ARG A 230 21.01 3.03 12.74
C ARG A 230 21.81 1.95 13.48
N GLY A 231 21.64 0.68 13.11
CA GLY A 231 22.26 -0.47 13.77
C GLY A 231 21.23 -1.36 14.47
N PRO A 232 21.67 -2.20 15.43
CA PRO A 232 20.76 -3.05 16.21
C PRO A 232 19.71 -2.22 16.97
N PHE A 233 18.49 -2.75 17.09
CA PHE A 233 17.36 -2.08 17.73
C PHE A 233 16.53 -3.08 18.56
N SER A 234 15.83 -2.61 19.59
CA SER A 234 14.89 -3.44 20.37
C SER A 234 13.65 -3.79 19.56
N LEU A 235 12.91 -4.83 19.95
CA LEU A 235 11.65 -5.22 19.29
C LEU A 235 10.69 -4.03 19.16
N PRO A 236 10.37 -3.59 17.93
CA PRO A 236 9.61 -2.37 17.72
C PRO A 236 8.11 -2.64 17.89
N MET A 237 7.64 -2.64 19.14
CA MET A 237 6.22 -2.88 19.46
C MET A 237 5.28 -1.85 18.80
N ASP A 238 5.76 -0.65 18.50
CA ASP A 238 5.03 0.34 17.72
C ASP A 238 4.69 -0.15 16.30
N LEU A 239 5.56 -0.99 15.69
CA LEU A 239 5.26 -1.62 14.41
C LEU A 239 4.25 -2.76 14.53
N SER A 240 4.23 -3.45 15.66
CA SER A 240 3.18 -4.43 15.98
C SER A 240 1.82 -3.75 16.04
N ASN A 241 1.75 -2.60 16.73
CA ASN A 241 0.55 -1.79 16.87
C ASN A 241 0.12 -1.19 15.51
N LEU A 242 1.06 -0.69 14.71
CA LEU A 242 0.80 -0.16 13.37
C LEU A 242 0.11 -1.19 12.47
N LEU A 243 0.56 -2.44 12.53
CA LEU A 243 -0.03 -3.55 11.77
C LEU A 243 -1.25 -4.17 12.45
N GLY A 244 -1.54 -3.84 13.71
CA GLY A 244 -2.61 -4.50 14.48
C GLY A 244 -2.35 -5.99 14.73
N ILE A 245 -1.09 -6.41 14.82
CA ILE A 245 -0.69 -7.81 15.04
C ILE A 245 -0.09 -8.00 16.44
N LYS A 246 -0.03 -9.25 16.89
CA LYS A 246 0.63 -9.62 18.15
C LYS A 246 2.17 -9.65 18.00
N LYS A 247 2.86 -9.56 19.14
CA LYS A 247 4.33 -9.62 19.27
C LYS A 247 4.92 -10.81 18.52
N GLU A 248 4.33 -11.97 18.67
CA GLU A 248 4.83 -13.23 18.11
C GLU A 248 4.81 -13.19 16.57
N LYS A 249 3.77 -12.59 15.99
CA LYS A 249 3.65 -12.44 14.54
C LYS A 249 4.66 -11.43 13.98
N LEU A 250 4.95 -10.36 14.72
CA LEU A 250 6.02 -9.43 14.34
C LEU A 250 7.39 -10.13 14.31
N ILE A 251 7.67 -10.98 15.31
CA ILE A 251 8.90 -11.78 15.37
C ILE A 251 9.00 -12.71 14.14
N GLU A 252 7.91 -13.38 13.75
CA GLU A 252 7.84 -14.20 12.54
C GLU A 252 8.19 -13.39 11.28
N ILE A 253 7.56 -12.22 11.09
CA ILE A 253 7.81 -11.32 9.95
C ILE A 253 9.29 -10.92 9.88
N LEU A 254 9.90 -10.60 11.02
CA LEU A 254 11.31 -10.20 11.09
C LEU A 254 12.26 -11.37 10.80
N ASN A 255 11.95 -12.57 11.29
CA ASN A 255 12.71 -13.78 10.99
C ASN A 255 12.69 -14.12 9.49
N ASP A 256 11.52 -14.04 8.85
CA ASP A 256 11.36 -14.29 7.42
C ASP A 256 12.15 -13.29 6.57
N ARG A 257 12.40 -12.08 7.11
CA ARG A 257 13.24 -11.04 6.51
C ARG A 257 14.72 -11.18 6.85
N SER A 258 15.12 -12.31 7.41
CA SER A 258 16.51 -12.62 7.78
C SER A 258 17.13 -11.66 8.81
N TYR A 259 16.32 -11.07 9.69
CA TYR A 259 16.86 -10.43 10.88
C TYR A 259 17.34 -11.48 11.90
N LEU A 260 18.37 -11.15 12.65
CA LEU A 260 18.82 -11.90 13.82
C LEU A 260 18.11 -11.33 15.05
N ILE A 261 17.48 -12.22 15.81
CA ILE A 261 16.78 -11.89 17.05
C ILE A 261 17.54 -12.56 18.20
N GLN A 262 17.96 -11.76 19.17
CA GLN A 262 18.71 -12.21 20.36
C GLN A 262 17.96 -11.78 21.61
N GLU A 263 17.79 -12.68 22.56
CA GLU A 263 17.32 -12.34 23.91
C GLU A 263 18.48 -11.68 24.68
N ILE A 264 18.22 -10.50 25.26
CA ILE A 264 19.18 -9.83 26.15
C ILE A 264 18.80 -10.08 27.62
N GLU A 265 17.53 -9.81 27.97
CA GLU A 265 16.96 -9.98 29.31
C GLU A 265 15.55 -10.61 29.19
N GLU A 266 14.91 -10.93 30.32
CA GLU A 266 13.54 -11.45 30.33
C GLU A 266 12.59 -10.48 29.58
N ASN A 267 12.06 -10.93 28.45
CA ASN A 267 11.17 -10.22 27.52
C ASN A 267 11.78 -9.18 26.58
N ASP A 268 13.08 -8.90 26.66
CA ASP A 268 13.76 -7.95 25.78
C ASP A 268 14.52 -8.62 24.64
N LEU A 269 14.10 -8.31 23.42
CA LEU A 269 14.66 -8.84 22.18
C LEU A 269 15.43 -7.76 21.43
N LEU A 270 16.68 -8.07 21.08
CA LEU A 270 17.52 -7.29 20.20
C LEU A 270 17.44 -7.82 18.78
N ILE A 271 17.17 -6.92 17.85
CA ILE A 271 17.09 -7.20 16.42
C ILE A 271 18.30 -6.58 15.73
N SER A 272 18.97 -7.35 14.90
CA SER A 272 20.05 -6.86 14.04
C SER A 272 19.96 -7.48 12.66
N LYS A 273 20.46 -6.79 11.63
CA LYS A 273 20.55 -7.39 10.30
C LYS A 273 21.56 -8.53 10.34
N LYS A 274 21.21 -9.69 9.76
CA LYS A 274 22.16 -10.77 9.57
C LYS A 274 23.26 -10.27 8.61
N ILE A 275 24.43 -9.95 9.16
CA ILE A 275 25.61 -9.67 8.35
C ILE A 275 26.03 -11.01 7.74
N ILE A 276 25.71 -11.21 6.46
CA ILE A 276 26.32 -12.29 5.68
C ILE A 276 27.78 -11.87 5.45
N VAL A 277 28.63 -12.17 6.42
CA VAL A 277 30.07 -12.11 6.20
C VAL A 277 30.37 -13.25 5.25
N ASN A 278 30.55 -12.95 3.97
CA ASN A 278 31.25 -13.84 3.05
C ASN A 278 32.69 -13.98 3.58
N LYS A 279 32.89 -14.86 4.57
CA LYS A 279 34.22 -15.30 4.97
C LYS A 279 34.75 -16.05 3.76
N LYS A 280 35.53 -15.35 2.91
CA LYS A 280 36.49 -16.04 2.04
C LYS A 280 37.24 -17.02 2.95
N PRO A 281 37.36 -18.31 2.58
CA PRO A 281 38.09 -19.25 3.40
C PRO A 281 39.53 -18.76 3.49
N THR A 282 39.89 -18.20 4.65
CA THR A 282 41.28 -17.90 4.95
C THR A 282 41.97 -19.24 5.03
N SER A 283 42.80 -19.51 4.02
CA SER A 283 43.68 -20.66 4.01
C SER A 283 44.41 -20.70 5.35
N LYS A 284 44.23 -21.82 6.07
CA LYS A 284 44.95 -22.10 7.31
C LYS A 284 46.45 -21.99 6.99
N LYS A 285 47.09 -20.88 7.33
CA LYS A 285 48.55 -20.81 7.42
C LYS A 285 48.94 -21.76 8.54
N VAL A 286 49.42 -22.93 8.15
CA VAL A 286 50.11 -23.90 9.00
C VAL A 286 51.22 -23.16 9.73
N LYS A 287 51.13 -23.09 11.07
CA LYS A 287 52.21 -22.59 11.92
C LYS A 287 53.38 -23.57 11.81
N LYS A 288 54.46 -23.17 11.13
CA LYS A 288 55.76 -23.84 11.26
C LYS A 288 56.39 -23.48 12.62
N PRO A 289 57.13 -24.39 13.27
CA PRO A 289 57.70 -24.17 14.59
C PRO A 289 58.80 -23.10 14.55
N LEU A 290 58.89 -22.31 15.62
CA LEU A 290 59.91 -21.27 15.81
C LEU A 290 61.31 -21.88 15.98
N GLU A 291 62.21 -21.59 15.04
CA GLU A 291 63.65 -21.65 15.30
C GLU A 291 64.11 -20.34 15.96
N LYS A 292 64.70 -20.47 17.15
CA LYS A 292 65.38 -19.37 17.86
C LYS A 292 66.69 -19.05 17.13
N LYS A 293 66.85 -17.81 16.62
CA LYS A 293 68.17 -17.20 16.40
C LYS A 293 68.19 -15.74 16.85
N ASN A 294 69.35 -15.38 17.39
CA ASN A 294 69.61 -14.28 18.33
C ASN A 294 69.48 -12.85 17.77
N LYS A 295 69.20 -11.94 18.71
CA LYS A 295 69.16 -10.47 18.61
C LYS A 295 70.36 -9.85 17.86
N LYS A 296 70.09 -8.82 17.06
CA LYS A 296 70.87 -7.57 17.01
C LYS A 296 69.94 -6.37 16.82
N ASP A 297 70.04 -5.43 17.75
CA ASP A 297 69.27 -4.19 17.84
C ASP A 297 69.56 -3.22 16.69
N LYS A 298 68.50 -2.62 16.12
CA LYS A 298 68.55 -1.28 15.52
C LYS A 298 67.30 -0.49 15.92
N LYS A 299 67.52 0.59 16.65
CA LYS A 299 66.53 1.61 17.06
C LYS A 299 65.90 2.27 15.83
N SER A 300 64.58 2.47 15.85
CA SER A 300 63.88 3.42 14.97
C SER A 300 62.95 4.30 15.81
N LEU A 301 63.04 5.62 15.57
CA LEU A 301 62.38 6.70 16.31
C LEU A 301 60.84 6.66 16.30
N PRO A 302 60.16 7.22 17.32
CA PRO A 302 58.71 7.28 17.38
C PRO A 302 58.17 8.34 16.40
N LYS A 303 57.25 7.94 15.53
CA LYS A 303 56.48 8.87 14.67
C LYS A 303 55.45 9.60 15.53
N LYS A 304 55.52 10.94 15.54
CA LYS A 304 54.54 11.84 16.17
C LYS A 304 53.17 11.71 15.49
N LEU A 305 52.14 11.49 16.28
CA LEU A 305 50.74 11.56 15.85
C LEU A 305 50.32 13.03 15.72
N PHE A 306 49.71 13.38 14.59
CA PHE A 306 49.24 14.72 14.27
C PHE A 306 47.97 15.10 15.06
N ASN A 307 47.92 16.37 15.49
CA ASN A 307 46.75 17.15 15.92
C ASN A 307 46.04 16.73 17.21
N ASN A 308 46.66 17.04 18.35
CA ASN A 308 45.93 17.23 19.61
C ASN A 308 45.73 18.75 19.87
N PRO A 309 44.48 19.26 19.94
CA PRO A 309 44.20 20.70 20.10
C PRO A 309 44.64 21.29 21.46
N PHE A 310 45.11 20.46 22.38
CA PHE A 310 45.52 20.87 23.73
C PHE A 310 47.02 21.19 23.88
N ASP A 311 47.82 21.05 22.82
CA ASP A 311 49.27 21.37 22.88
C ASP A 311 49.57 22.87 22.93
N GLN A 312 48.58 23.75 22.71
CA GLN A 312 48.74 25.22 22.73
C GLN A 312 48.51 25.86 24.12
N LEU A 313 48.31 25.08 25.18
CA LEU A 313 48.07 25.59 26.53
C LEU A 313 49.30 25.53 27.46
N LYS A 314 50.51 25.27 26.92
CA LYS A 314 51.74 25.17 27.74
C LYS A 314 52.59 26.43 27.81
N ASP A 315 52.29 27.47 27.03
CA ASP A 315 53.08 28.70 26.98
C ASP A 315 52.34 29.92 27.55
N ILE A 316 51.54 29.74 28.60
CA ILE A 316 50.94 30.85 29.35
C ILE A 316 51.16 30.63 30.85
N ASN A 317 52.33 31.02 31.36
CA ASN A 317 52.50 31.90 32.51
C ASN A 317 53.98 31.99 32.94
N ALA A 318 54.55 33.19 32.88
CA ALA A 318 55.37 33.85 33.92
C ALA A 318 56.44 34.80 33.33
N LYS A 319 56.07 36.07 33.14
CA LYS A 319 56.67 37.18 33.88
C LYS A 319 55.82 38.43 33.78
#